data_AF-A0A914PYW9-F1
#
_entry.id   AF-A0A914PYW9-F1
#
_cell.length_a   1.000
_cell.length_b   1.000
_cell.length_c   1.000
_cell.angle_alpha   90.00
_cell.angle_beta   90.00
_cell.angle_gamma   90.00
#
_symmetry.space_group_name_H-M   'P 1'
#
loop_
_entity.id
_entity.type
_entity.pdbx_description
1 polymer ?
#
loop_
_entity_poly.entity_id
_entity_poly.type
_entity_poly.pdbx_seq_one_letter_code
_entity_poly.pdbx_strand_id
1 'polypeptide(L)'
;MKILRIVYWLNEYDPLLDSSDIKFDDWIKIAKDIEKHYEDFDGFVVLHGTDTLAYTASALSFLIENLSKPVVCSGAQIAIVEEDSDGHDNLIGALLVAGNCNVPEVTVYFDENY
;
A
#
# COMPACT_ATOMS: atom_id res chain seq x y z
N MET A 1 20.53 -4.74 12.89
CA MET A 1 19.36 -3.92 12.54
C MET A 1 18.29 -4.21 13.58
N LYS A 2 17.81 -3.21 14.32
CA LYS A 2 16.80 -3.42 15.35
C LYS A 2 15.43 -3.30 14.68
N ILE A 3 14.69 -4.41 14.58
CA ILE A 3 13.32 -4.37 14.06
C ILE A 3 12.49 -3.55 15.05
N LEU A 4 11.89 -2.47 14.57
CA LEU A 4 10.99 -1.65 15.38
C LEU A 4 9.64 -2.35 15.47
N ARG A 5 8.96 -2.16 16.61
CA ARG A 5 7.60 -2.67 16.77
C ARG A 5 6.69 -1.84 15.85
N ILE A 6 6.07 -2.50 14.87
CA ILE A 6 5.08 -1.87 13.99
C ILE A 6 3.71 -1.91 14.67
N VAL A 7 3.03 -0.77 14.67
CA VAL A 7 1.63 -0.63 15.01
C VAL A 7 0.98 0.04 13.80
N TYR A 8 -0.16 -0.49 13.36
CA TYR A 8 -0.87 0.03 12.19
C TYR A 8 -2.32 0.34 12.53
N TRP A 9 -2.92 1.22 11.74
CA TRP A 9 -4.34 1.51 11.75
C TRP A 9 -4.91 1.20 10.36
N LEU A 10 -6.11 0.61 10.32
CA LEU A 10 -6.79 0.28 9.07
C LEU A 10 -7.80 1.37 8.73
N ASN A 11 -7.63 1.99 7.57
CA ASN A 11 -8.62 2.88 6.96
C ASN A 11 -9.25 2.14 5.78
N GLU A 12 -10.47 1.62 5.97
CA GLU A 12 -11.20 0.88 4.94
C GLU A 12 -12.12 1.81 4.14
N TYR A 13 -12.10 1.67 2.82
CA TYR A 13 -12.98 2.42 1.93
C TYR A 13 -14.34 1.76 1.79
N ASP A 14 -15.39 2.57 1.75
CA ASP A 14 -16.75 2.15 1.42
C ASP A 14 -17.27 2.98 0.23
N PRO A 15 -17.63 2.35 -0.90
CA PRO A 15 -17.46 0.92 -1.19
C PRO A 15 -15.99 0.55 -1.46
N LEU A 16 -15.67 -0.74 -1.30
CA LEU A 16 -14.46 -1.33 -1.89
C LEU A 16 -14.61 -1.42 -3.41
N LEU A 17 -13.50 -1.30 -4.13
CA LEU A 17 -13.47 -1.29 -5.59
C LEU A 17 -12.64 -2.46 -6.13
N ASP A 18 -13.11 -3.02 -7.25
CA ASP A 18 -12.26 -3.82 -8.11
C ASP A 18 -11.22 -2.91 -8.76
N SER A 19 -9.96 -3.36 -8.84
CA SER A 19 -8.90 -2.53 -9.40
C SER A 19 -9.11 -2.14 -10.85
N SER A 20 -9.84 -2.95 -11.63
CA SER A 20 -10.20 -2.63 -13.01
C SER A 20 -11.16 -1.43 -13.13
N ASP A 21 -11.87 -1.09 -12.06
CA ASP A 21 -12.82 0.03 -12.01
C ASP A 21 -12.23 1.34 -11.46
N ILE A 22 -10.95 1.31 -11.03
CA ILE A 22 -10.28 2.47 -10.45
C ILE A 22 -10.04 3.57 -11.49
N LYS A 23 -10.31 4.81 -11.11
CA LYS A 23 -10.21 6.01 -11.94
C LYS A 23 -9.31 7.05 -11.29
N PHE A 24 -9.08 8.12 -12.04
CA PHE A 24 -8.27 9.25 -11.61
C PHE A 24 -8.72 9.85 -10.25
N ASP A 25 -10.03 9.97 -10.03
CA ASP A 25 -10.57 10.51 -8.78
C ASP A 25 -10.27 9.60 -7.57
N ASP A 26 -10.17 8.29 -7.78
CA ASP A 26 -9.81 7.34 -6.73
C ASP A 26 -8.33 7.46 -6.35
N TRP A 27 -7.44 7.70 -7.32
CA TRP A 27 -6.03 8.02 -7.04
C TRP A 27 -5.89 9.31 -6.24
N ILE A 28 -6.66 10.35 -6.58
CA ILE A 28 -6.69 11.60 -5.82
C ILE A 28 -7.17 11.35 -4.40
N LYS A 29 -8.20 10.50 -4.21
CA LYS A 29 -8.70 10.14 -2.89
C LYS A 29 -7.60 9.49 -2.04
N ILE A 30 -6.89 8.51 -2.58
CA ILE A 30 -5.76 7.85 -1.90
C ILE A 30 -4.68 8.88 -1.53
N ALA A 31 -4.25 9.70 -2.48
CA ALA A 31 -3.21 10.72 -2.24
C ALA A 31 -3.61 11.71 -1.14
N LYS A 32 -4.87 12.19 -1.15
CA LYS A 32 -5.39 13.10 -0.13
C LYS A 32 -5.51 12.46 1.25
N ASP A 33 -5.87 11.19 1.32
CA ASP A 33 -5.93 10.48 2.60
C ASP A 33 -4.53 10.28 3.20
N ILE A 34 -3.52 10.00 2.36
CA ILE A 34 -2.12 9.96 2.77
C ILE A 34 -1.67 11.35 3.26
N GLU A 35 -1.92 12.40 2.48
CA GLU A 35 -1.57 13.79 2.84
C GLU A 35 -2.21 14.20 4.17
N LYS A 36 -3.50 13.89 4.35
CA LYS A 36 -4.25 14.23 5.57
C LYS A 36 -3.65 13.63 6.83
N HIS A 37 -3.11 12.41 6.75
CA HIS A 37 -2.53 11.71 7.89
C HIS A 37 -1.00 11.70 7.85
N TYR A 38 -0.40 12.53 6.99
CA TYR A 38 1.03 12.45 6.71
C TYR A 38 1.87 12.64 7.96
N GLU A 39 1.48 13.53 8.88
CA GLU A 39 2.21 13.79 10.13
C GLU A 39 1.96 12.74 11.22
N ASP A 40 0.85 12.00 11.15
CA ASP A 40 0.44 11.06 12.20
C ASP A 40 1.10 9.68 12.07
N PHE A 41 1.64 9.35 10.89
CA PHE A 41 2.20 8.03 10.56
C PHE A 41 3.62 8.12 10.02
N ASP A 42 4.42 7.07 10.24
CA ASP A 42 5.79 6.97 9.74
C ASP A 42 5.89 6.42 8.31
N GLY A 43 4.82 5.81 7.79
CA GLY A 43 4.74 5.19 6.48
C GLY A 43 3.33 4.68 6.17
N PHE A 44 3.08 4.34 4.92
CA PHE A 44 1.75 3.97 4.41
C PHE A 44 1.79 2.66 3.65
N VAL A 45 0.75 1.86 3.80
CA VAL A 45 0.48 0.67 2.97
C VAL A 45 -0.85 0.88 2.26
N VAL A 46 -0.87 0.70 0.94
CA VAL A 46 -2.08 0.78 0.10
C VAL A 46 -2.40 -0.62 -0.40
N LEU A 47 -3.46 -1.22 0.14
CA LEU A 47 -3.99 -2.49 -0.35
C LEU A 47 -4.85 -2.26 -1.59
N HIS A 48 -4.58 -3.04 -2.63
CA HIS A 48 -5.13 -2.78 -3.96
C HIS A 48 -5.18 -4.07 -4.79
N GLY A 49 -6.18 -4.20 -5.67
CA GLY A 49 -6.27 -5.33 -6.61
C GLY A 49 -5.13 -5.32 -7.64
N THR A 50 -4.81 -6.48 -8.22
CA THR A 50 -3.58 -6.64 -9.00
C THR A 50 -3.64 -6.07 -10.42
N ASP A 51 -4.84 -5.98 -11.02
CA ASP A 51 -4.98 -5.67 -12.45
C ASP A 51 -4.44 -4.30 -12.83
N THR A 52 -4.62 -3.31 -11.95
CA THR A 52 -4.17 -1.93 -12.18
C THR A 52 -3.19 -1.43 -11.11
N LEU A 53 -2.67 -2.32 -10.26
CA LEU A 53 -1.76 -1.97 -9.17
C LEU A 53 -0.57 -1.10 -9.62
N ALA A 54 0.11 -1.52 -10.69
CA ALA A 54 1.27 -0.80 -11.22
C ALA A 54 0.91 0.60 -11.75
N TYR A 55 -0.29 0.74 -12.34
CA TYR A 55 -0.80 2.03 -12.80
C TYR A 55 -1.11 2.95 -11.61
N THR A 56 -1.76 2.44 -10.57
CA THR A 56 -2.03 3.20 -9.35
C THR A 56 -0.75 3.62 -8.64
N ALA A 57 0.22 2.71 -8.46
CA ALA A 57 1.51 3.05 -7.87
C ALA A 57 2.24 4.14 -8.68
N SER A 58 2.19 4.04 -10.02
CA SER A 58 2.76 5.07 -10.90
C SER A 58 2.01 6.39 -10.79
N ALA A 59 0.69 6.40 -10.71
CA ALA A 59 -0.08 7.63 -10.54
C ALA A 59 0.24 8.31 -9.20
N LEU A 60 0.31 7.55 -8.11
CA LEU A 60 0.63 8.07 -6.79
C LEU A 60 2.05 8.64 -6.72
N SER A 61 3.03 8.08 -7.44
CA SER A 61 4.40 8.60 -7.45
C SER A 61 4.50 10.01 -8.07
N PHE A 62 3.56 10.37 -8.95
CA PHE A 62 3.44 11.74 -9.48
C PHE A 62 2.52 12.64 -8.65
N LEU A 63 1.47 12.08 -8.04
CA LEU A 63 0.50 12.86 -7.25
C LEU A 63 1.04 13.30 -5.90
N ILE A 64 1.93 12.51 -5.29
CA ILE A 64 2.49 12.77 -3.96
C ILE A 64 3.89 13.36 -4.11
N GLU A 65 3.97 14.68 -4.17
CA GLU A 65 5.24 15.39 -4.31
C GLU A 65 6.04 15.42 -3.00
N ASN A 66 7.37 15.47 -3.11
CA ASN A 66 8.30 15.64 -1.98
C ASN A 66 8.15 14.58 -0.88
N LEU A 67 7.90 13.33 -1.29
CA LEU A 67 7.75 12.22 -0.38
C LEU A 67 9.02 12.04 0.48
N SER A 68 8.80 11.84 1.78
CA SER A 68 9.81 11.65 2.82
C SER A 68 9.54 10.41 3.68
N LYS A 69 8.43 9.71 3.42
CA LYS A 69 7.94 8.52 4.12
C LYS A 69 7.57 7.45 3.09
N PRO A 70 7.79 6.16 3.37
CA PRO A 70 7.46 5.10 2.42
C PRO A 70 5.96 5.00 2.17
N VAL A 71 5.58 4.78 0.92
CA VAL A 71 4.22 4.39 0.51
C VAL A 71 4.34 3.07 -0.25
N VAL A 72 3.85 1.98 0.33
CA VAL A 72 4.00 0.63 -0.22
C VAL A 72 2.64 0.14 -0.72
N CYS A 73 2.50 -0.03 -2.02
CA CYS A 73 1.34 -0.64 -2.63
C CYS A 73 1.50 -2.17 -2.63
N SER A 74 0.45 -2.91 -2.29
CA SER A 74 0.46 -4.37 -2.29
C SER A 74 -0.94 -4.94 -2.56
N GLY A 75 -1.01 -6.23 -2.83
CA GLY A 75 -2.24 -6.95 -3.13
C GLY A 75 -2.07 -8.46 -2.94
N ALA A 76 -2.96 -9.24 -3.52
CA ALA A 76 -2.90 -10.70 -3.49
C ALA A 76 -3.49 -11.29 -4.77
N GLN A 77 -2.98 -12.43 -5.21
CA GLN A 77 -3.59 -13.23 -6.28
C GLN A 77 -4.76 -14.06 -5.75
N ILE A 78 -4.68 -14.50 -4.49
CA ILE A 78 -5.70 -15.31 -3.81
C ILE A 78 -6.23 -14.50 -2.62
N ALA A 79 -7.55 -14.47 -2.43
CA ALA A 79 -8.17 -13.73 -1.33
C ALA A 79 -7.60 -14.16 0.04
N ILE A 80 -7.32 -13.19 0.91
CA ILE A 80 -6.63 -13.40 2.21
C ILE A 80 -7.33 -14.38 3.17
N VAL A 81 -8.60 -14.70 2.91
CA VAL A 81 -9.37 -15.64 3.74
C VAL A 81 -9.14 -17.12 3.36
N GLU A 82 -8.53 -17.37 2.21
CA GLU A 82 -8.24 -18.71 1.70
C GLU A 82 -6.94 -19.25 2.30
N GLU A 83 -6.87 -20.57 2.51
CA GLU A 83 -5.73 -21.24 3.18
C GLU A 83 -4.40 -21.03 2.46
N ASP A 84 -4.40 -21.04 1.13
CA ASP A 84 -3.22 -20.91 0.28
C ASP A 84 -2.95 -19.46 -0.17
N SER A 85 -3.48 -18.46 0.55
CA SER A 85 -3.38 -17.06 0.13
C SER A 85 -1.98 -16.48 0.30
N ASP A 86 -1.50 -15.83 -0.77
CA ASP A 86 -0.32 -14.96 -0.76
C ASP A 86 -0.57 -13.62 -0.04
N GLY A 87 -1.83 -13.28 0.24
CA GLY A 87 -2.22 -12.00 0.84
C GLY A 87 -1.69 -11.78 2.26
N HIS A 88 -1.51 -12.85 3.03
CA HIS A 88 -0.95 -12.74 4.38
C HIS A 88 0.52 -12.30 4.35
N ASP A 89 1.34 -12.97 3.55
CA ASP A 89 2.77 -12.68 3.45
C ASP A 89 3.02 -11.34 2.74
N ASN A 90 2.23 -11.03 1.70
CA ASN A 90 2.27 -9.73 1.02
C ASN A 90 1.97 -8.58 1.98
N LEU A 91 0.90 -8.67 2.79
CA LEU A 91 0.54 -7.64 3.76
C LEU A 91 1.62 -7.47 4.83
N ILE A 92 2.11 -8.57 5.41
CA ILE A 92 3.14 -8.53 6.45
C ILE A 92 4.42 -7.92 5.91
N GLY A 93 4.87 -8.34 4.74
CA GLY A 93 6.08 -7.82 4.10
C GLY A 93 5.95 -6.33 3.74
N ALA A 94 4.80 -5.91 3.20
CA ALA A 94 4.54 -4.49 2.94
C ALA A 94 4.59 -3.63 4.20
N LEU A 95 3.99 -4.10 5.32
CA LEU A 95 4.08 -3.44 6.63
C LEU A 95 5.53 -3.39 7.15
N LEU A 96 6.29 -4.48 7.00
CA LEU A 96 7.69 -4.53 7.40
C LEU A 96 8.56 -3.53 6.63
N VAL A 97 8.33 -3.41 5.32
CA VAL A 97 9.01 -2.42 4.46
C VAL A 97 8.61 -1.01 4.87
N ALA A 98 7.31 -0.71 4.96
CA ALA A 98 6.84 0.63 5.32
C ALA A 98 7.29 1.07 6.72
N GLY A 99 7.38 0.16 7.68
CA GLY A 99 7.72 0.48 9.07
C GLY A 99 9.22 0.45 9.40
N ASN A 100 10.06 -0.20 8.60
CA ASN A 100 11.49 -0.35 8.92
C ASN A 100 12.44 0.12 7.81
N CYS A 101 11.99 0.24 6.56
CA CYS A 101 12.81 0.70 5.45
C CYS A 101 12.54 2.19 5.20
N ASN A 102 13.56 3.04 5.35
CA ASN A 102 13.45 4.45 5.01
C ASN A 102 13.61 4.66 3.50
N VAL A 103 12.62 4.21 2.73
CA VAL A 103 12.55 4.36 1.27
C VAL A 103 11.46 5.38 0.96
N PRO A 104 11.79 6.67 0.73
CA PRO A 104 10.81 7.73 0.54
C PRO A 104 10.27 7.74 -0.90
N GLU A 105 9.75 6.58 -1.35
CA GLU A 105 9.19 6.38 -2.69
C GLU A 105 7.84 5.66 -2.60
N VAL A 106 7.06 5.77 -3.67
CA VAL A 106 5.92 4.87 -3.90
C VAL A 106 6.48 3.57 -4.49
N THR A 107 6.34 2.47 -3.76
CA THR A 107 6.89 1.17 -4.13
C THR A 107 5.78 0.12 -4.25
N VAL A 108 6.08 -0.99 -4.92
CA VAL A 108 5.21 -2.17 -4.95
C VAL A 108 5.90 -3.31 -4.25
N TYR A 109 5.20 -3.98 -3.34
CA TYR A 109 5.69 -5.18 -2.65
C TYR A 109 4.79 -6.37 -2.94
N PHE A 110 5.41 -7.44 -3.46
CA PHE A 110 4.86 -8.78 -3.61
C PHE A 110 5.94 -9.78 -3.19
N ASP A 111 5.58 -10.75 -2.36
CA ASP A 111 6.49 -11.82 -2.01
C ASP A 111 6.66 -12.79 -3.19
N GLU A 112 7.88 -13.27 -3.42
CA GLU A 112 8.22 -14.14 -4.56
C GLU A 112 8.34 -15.62 -4.17
N ASN A 113 7.95 -16.00 -2.94
CA ASN A 113 8.09 -17.38 -2.47
C ASN A 113 7.00 -18.28 -3.10
N TYR A 114 7.33 -18.90 -4.24
CA TYR A 114 6.67 -20.10 -4.78
C TYR A 114 7.56 -21.33 -4.62
#